data_AF-A0A6A4NTL1-F1
#
_entry.id   AF-A0A6A4NTL1-F1
#
_cell.length_a   1.000
_cell.length_b   1.000
_cell.length_c   1.000
_cell.angle_alpha   90.00
_cell.angle_beta   90.00
_cell.angle_gamma   90.00
#
_symmetry.space_group_name_H-M   'P 1'
#
loop_
_entity.id
_entity.type
_entity.pdbx_description
1 polymer ?
#
loop_
_entity_poly.entity_id
_entity_poly.type
_entity_poly.pdbx_seq_one_letter_code
_entity_poly.pdbx_strand_id
1 'polypeptide(L)'
;MAIDGSFSVQSSLRRFFDRCPKLQSCPEFSSLAETECLLTEDEVVNMLVGVFLHPNYTIPLMGCFRPIAQNFVDKAIALLRLVPNLRSNNKVATLENDSDRVLEEVVNVIEFYSRQGSGLDLHEVACLAFCRAIDMAPFLLSSVLIYFDFAPPPFERFSTKQVALETRELLVARISYRFLLLEAEVFSKLWDWSCFLDLVKEPLKPDLIWCGVQIVRVVLKLGYRATESLNVEAEEAFACLLQSDTSLEKAGWYIEPIAGNGSSSPDRSIDFDLENCLKSFGFSNQGMSSPKLHELQTPHRNQRPATRYIYFNMS
;
A
#
# COMPACT_ATOMS: atom_id res chain seq x y z
N MET A 1 -11.06 -13.35 20.03
CA MET A 1 -10.62 -14.66 20.53
C MET A 1 -11.77 -15.24 21.34
N ALA A 2 -12.01 -16.54 21.30
CA ALA A 2 -12.93 -17.17 22.23
C ALA A 2 -12.37 -17.08 23.67
N ILE A 3 -13.22 -17.29 24.67
CA ILE A 3 -12.90 -17.13 26.10
C ILE A 3 -11.77 -18.09 26.53
N ASP A 4 -11.55 -19.17 25.78
CA ASP A 4 -10.49 -20.17 25.97
C ASP A 4 -9.23 -19.91 25.11
N GLY A 5 -9.17 -18.79 24.38
CA GLY A 5 -8.08 -18.48 23.45
C GLY A 5 -8.18 -19.19 22.09
N SER A 6 -9.21 -20.01 21.86
CA SER A 6 -9.42 -20.68 20.59
C SER A 6 -9.88 -19.71 19.49
N PHE A 7 -9.55 -20.07 18.24
CA PHE A 7 -10.06 -19.36 17.08
C PHE A 7 -11.56 -19.65 16.91
N SER A 8 -12.35 -18.59 16.78
CA SER A 8 -13.78 -18.66 16.49
C SER A 8 -14.04 -17.87 15.22
N VAL A 9 -14.59 -18.56 14.21
CA VAL A 9 -14.99 -17.98 12.92
C VAL A 9 -16.02 -16.87 13.15
N GLN A 10 -17.07 -17.14 13.91
CA GLN A 10 -18.14 -16.18 14.21
C GLN A 10 -17.62 -14.93 14.93
N SER A 11 -16.76 -15.10 15.94
CA SER A 11 -16.15 -13.97 16.65
C SER A 11 -15.25 -13.13 15.74
N SER A 12 -14.57 -13.77 14.79
CA SER A 12 -13.69 -13.10 13.84
C SER A 12 -14.48 -12.36 12.77
N LEU A 13 -15.59 -12.94 12.31
CA LEU A 13 -16.52 -12.30 11.38
C LEU A 13 -17.17 -11.07 11.97
N ARG A 14 -17.65 -11.14 13.21
CA ARG A 14 -18.21 -9.98 13.92
C ARG A 14 -17.19 -8.84 14.02
N ARG A 15 -15.97 -9.16 14.48
CA ARG A 15 -14.87 -8.20 14.56
C ARG A 15 -14.49 -7.63 13.19
N PHE A 16 -14.57 -8.40 12.12
CA PHE A 16 -14.31 -7.91 10.77
C PHE A 16 -15.37 -6.89 10.35
N PHE A 17 -16.66 -7.16 10.56
CA PHE A 17 -17.73 -6.21 10.25
C PHE A 17 -17.71 -4.96 11.13
N ASP A 18 -17.41 -5.09 12.43
CA ASP A 18 -17.25 -3.95 13.33
C ASP A 18 -16.15 -2.99 12.85
N ARG A 19 -15.13 -3.50 12.16
CA ARG A 19 -14.02 -2.72 11.59
C ARG A 19 -14.28 -2.24 10.16
N CYS A 20 -15.24 -2.86 9.48
CA CYS A 20 -15.59 -2.59 8.09
C CYS A 20 -17.10 -2.27 7.98
N PRO A 21 -17.58 -1.19 8.61
CA PRO A 21 -19.03 -0.91 8.70
C PRO A 21 -19.68 -0.68 7.33
N LYS A 22 -18.94 -0.14 6.36
CA LYS A 22 -19.40 0.01 4.97
C LYS A 22 -19.75 -1.36 4.35
N LEU A 23 -18.92 -2.37 4.58
CA LEU A 23 -19.15 -3.73 4.11
C LEU A 23 -20.33 -4.42 4.82
N GLN A 24 -20.50 -4.17 6.12
CA GLN A 24 -21.64 -4.69 6.89
C GLN A 24 -22.98 -4.17 6.36
N SER A 25 -23.00 -2.94 5.84
CA SER A 25 -24.21 -2.33 5.27
C SER A 25 -24.59 -2.89 3.89
N CYS A 26 -23.71 -3.66 3.24
CA CYS A 26 -23.99 -4.27 1.95
C CYS A 26 -25.04 -5.39 2.08
N PRO A 27 -26.06 -5.44 1.21
CA PRO A 27 -27.10 -6.48 1.25
C PRO A 27 -26.58 -7.92 1.17
N GLU A 28 -25.44 -8.13 0.50
CA GLU A 28 -24.79 -9.43 0.38
C GLU A 28 -24.27 -9.97 1.74
N PHE A 29 -23.98 -9.07 2.68
CA PHE A 29 -23.42 -9.40 3.99
C PHE A 29 -24.32 -9.05 5.17
N SER A 30 -25.44 -8.38 4.94
CA SER A 30 -26.37 -7.99 6.02
C SER A 30 -26.96 -9.23 6.71
N SER A 31 -27.29 -10.28 5.95
CA SER A 31 -27.77 -11.55 6.50
C SER A 31 -26.69 -12.27 7.32
N LEU A 32 -25.41 -12.10 6.98
CA LEU A 32 -24.27 -12.72 7.64
C LEU A 32 -23.98 -12.10 9.02
N ALA A 33 -24.21 -10.80 9.18
CA ALA A 33 -24.09 -10.13 10.46
C ALA A 33 -25.17 -10.60 11.46
N GLU A 34 -26.31 -11.05 10.97
CA GLU A 34 -27.47 -11.49 11.75
C GLU A 34 -27.54 -13.02 11.93
N THR A 35 -26.68 -13.78 11.23
CA THR A 35 -26.72 -15.24 11.27
C THR A 35 -26.17 -15.77 12.59
N GLU A 36 -27.05 -16.35 13.41
CA GLU A 36 -26.68 -17.11 14.62
C GLU A 36 -26.19 -18.54 14.33
N CYS A 37 -26.23 -18.98 13.06
CA CYS A 37 -25.76 -20.29 12.64
C CYS A 37 -24.23 -20.42 12.75
N LEU A 38 -23.75 -21.62 13.09
CA LEU A 38 -22.33 -21.94 13.10
C LEU A 38 -21.80 -22.00 11.66
N LEU A 39 -21.13 -20.93 11.24
CA LEU A 39 -20.44 -20.87 9.95
C LEU A 39 -19.12 -21.63 10.00
N THR A 40 -18.87 -22.43 8.97
CA THR A 40 -17.59 -23.10 8.75
C THR A 40 -16.54 -22.14 8.19
N GLU A 41 -15.26 -22.51 8.30
CA GLU A 41 -14.16 -21.73 7.72
C GLU A 41 -14.31 -21.61 6.19
N ASP A 42 -14.67 -22.70 5.52
CA ASP A 42 -14.84 -22.73 4.06
C ASP A 42 -15.99 -21.83 3.58
N GLU A 43 -17.11 -21.81 4.29
CA GLU A 43 -18.23 -20.92 3.97
C GLU A 43 -17.78 -19.46 4.06
N VAL A 44 -17.12 -19.07 5.15
CA VAL A 44 -16.65 -17.68 5.33
C VAL A 44 -15.60 -17.31 4.28
N VAL A 45 -14.69 -18.22 3.94
CA VAL A 45 -13.72 -18.00 2.87
C VAL A 45 -14.43 -17.77 1.54
N ASN A 46 -15.39 -18.62 1.17
CA ASN A 46 -16.11 -18.48 -0.10
C ASN A 46 -16.92 -17.18 -0.17
N MET A 47 -17.46 -16.69 0.95
CA MET A 47 -18.24 -15.46 0.99
C MET A 47 -17.36 -14.20 0.94
N LEU A 48 -16.22 -14.19 1.63
CA LEU A 48 -15.38 -13.00 1.77
C LEU A 48 -14.19 -12.95 0.80
N VAL A 49 -13.91 -14.01 0.02
CA VAL A 49 -12.77 -14.00 -0.92
C VAL A 49 -12.87 -12.91 -1.99
N GLY A 50 -14.08 -12.54 -2.41
CA GLY A 50 -14.30 -11.43 -3.35
C GLY A 50 -13.81 -10.07 -2.81
N VAL A 51 -13.85 -9.94 -1.48
CA VAL A 51 -13.47 -8.74 -0.72
C VAL A 51 -11.97 -8.72 -0.39
N PHE A 52 -11.31 -9.88 -0.39
CA PHE A 52 -9.90 -10.01 0.00
C PHE A 52 -8.95 -9.11 -0.82
N LEU A 53 -9.21 -8.96 -2.12
CA LEU A 53 -8.38 -8.11 -2.99
C LEU A 53 -8.72 -6.62 -2.85
N HIS A 54 -9.78 -6.26 -2.14
CA HIS A 54 -10.18 -4.87 -2.02
C HIS A 54 -9.17 -4.06 -1.19
N PRO A 55 -8.68 -2.91 -1.68
CA PRO A 55 -7.63 -2.14 -1.02
C PRO A 55 -7.93 -1.75 0.44
N ASN A 56 -9.20 -1.53 0.79
CA ASN A 56 -9.62 -1.16 2.14
C ASN A 56 -9.85 -2.36 3.08
N TYR A 57 -9.98 -3.57 2.55
CA TYR A 57 -10.45 -4.71 3.34
C TYR A 57 -9.42 -5.84 3.48
N THR A 58 -8.37 -5.89 2.65
CA THR A 58 -7.30 -6.90 2.81
C THR A 58 -6.75 -6.91 4.23
N ILE A 59 -6.36 -5.74 4.76
CA ILE A 59 -5.70 -5.65 6.08
C ILE A 59 -6.66 -6.06 7.22
N PRO A 60 -7.87 -5.49 7.34
CA PRO A 60 -8.82 -5.94 8.36
C PRO A 60 -9.18 -7.44 8.25
N LEU A 61 -9.35 -7.97 7.04
CA LEU A 61 -9.66 -9.38 6.82
C LEU A 61 -8.53 -10.27 7.32
N MET A 62 -7.29 -9.96 6.92
CA MET A 62 -6.10 -10.69 7.35
C MET A 62 -5.87 -10.61 8.86
N GLY A 63 -6.16 -9.46 9.48
CA GLY A 63 -6.07 -9.29 10.93
C GLY A 63 -7.11 -10.10 11.70
N CYS A 64 -8.34 -10.17 11.19
CA CYS A 64 -9.42 -10.89 11.85
C CYS A 64 -9.32 -12.41 11.66
N PHE A 65 -8.90 -12.85 10.48
CA PHE A 65 -8.89 -14.25 10.05
C PHE A 65 -7.49 -14.86 9.92
N ARG A 66 -6.48 -14.31 10.60
CA ARG A 66 -5.09 -14.77 10.54
C ARG A 66 -4.92 -16.31 10.63
N PRO A 67 -5.63 -17.05 11.51
CA PRO A 67 -5.49 -18.51 11.59
C PRO A 67 -5.88 -19.26 10.31
N ILE A 68 -6.77 -18.69 9.49
CA ILE A 68 -7.25 -19.26 8.23
C ILE A 68 -6.85 -18.42 7.01
N ALA A 69 -5.91 -17.49 7.19
CA ALA A 69 -5.50 -16.55 6.15
C ALA A 69 -5.00 -17.23 4.87
N GLN A 70 -4.37 -18.39 5.01
CA GLN A 70 -3.92 -19.18 3.87
C GLN A 70 -5.09 -19.61 2.98
N ASN A 71 -6.23 -19.98 3.55
CA ASN A 71 -7.41 -20.38 2.78
C ASN A 71 -7.92 -19.24 1.90
N PHE A 72 -7.88 -17.99 2.39
CA PHE A 72 -8.22 -16.81 1.61
C PHE A 72 -7.26 -16.57 0.45
N VAL A 73 -5.95 -16.62 0.71
CA VAL A 73 -4.92 -16.44 -0.32
C VAL A 73 -5.04 -17.52 -1.39
N ASP A 74 -5.09 -18.80 -0.98
CA ASP A 74 -5.15 -19.93 -1.90
C ASP A 74 -6.43 -19.90 -2.74
N LYS A 75 -7.58 -19.55 -2.13
CA LYS A 75 -8.85 -19.40 -2.86
C LYS A 75 -8.80 -18.23 -3.84
N ALA A 76 -8.25 -17.08 -3.46
CA ALA A 76 -8.10 -15.93 -4.35
C ALA A 76 -7.19 -16.26 -5.54
N ILE A 77 -6.08 -16.96 -5.32
CA ILE A 77 -5.18 -17.43 -6.38
C ILE A 77 -5.91 -18.39 -7.32
N ALA A 78 -6.68 -19.33 -6.79
CA ALA A 78 -7.47 -20.25 -7.60
C ALA A 78 -8.46 -19.51 -8.51
N LEU A 79 -9.13 -18.47 -8.00
CA LEU A 79 -10.03 -17.63 -8.79
C LEU A 79 -9.29 -16.78 -9.83
N LEU A 80 -8.15 -16.19 -9.46
CA LEU A 80 -7.32 -15.40 -10.38
C LEU A 80 -6.76 -16.23 -11.53
N ARG A 81 -6.48 -17.52 -11.31
CA ARG A 81 -6.06 -18.45 -12.37
C ARG A 81 -7.13 -18.68 -13.44
N LEU A 82 -8.40 -18.46 -13.10
CA LEU A 82 -9.52 -18.56 -14.06
C LEU A 82 -9.69 -17.29 -14.89
N VAL A 83 -8.99 -16.20 -14.56
CA VAL A 83 -9.05 -14.94 -15.32
C VAL A 83 -8.27 -15.13 -16.64
N PRO A 84 -8.89 -14.90 -17.81
CA PRO A 84 -8.27 -15.25 -19.10
C PRO A 84 -6.97 -14.52 -19.40
N ASN A 85 -6.82 -13.29 -18.91
CA ASN A 85 -5.65 -12.46 -19.17
C ASN A 85 -5.43 -11.47 -18.03
N LEU A 86 -4.26 -11.53 -17.39
CA LEU A 86 -3.82 -10.61 -16.32
C LEU A 86 -2.75 -9.62 -16.80
N ARG A 87 -2.35 -9.66 -18.09
CA ARG A 87 -1.23 -8.89 -18.64
C ARG A 87 -1.65 -7.60 -19.35
N SER A 88 -2.94 -7.45 -19.68
CA SER A 88 -3.42 -6.28 -20.39
C SER A 88 -4.88 -5.98 -20.07
N ASN A 89 -5.28 -4.72 -20.26
CA ASN A 89 -6.68 -4.33 -20.26
C ASN A 89 -7.28 -4.35 -21.67
N ASN A 90 -8.58 -4.59 -21.76
CA ASN A 90 -9.32 -4.43 -23.00
C ASN A 90 -9.44 -2.94 -23.34
N LYS A 91 -9.07 -2.55 -24.57
CA LYS A 91 -9.05 -1.14 -25.02
C LYS A 91 -10.44 -0.48 -25.00
N VAL A 92 -11.51 -1.27 -25.04
CA VAL A 92 -12.90 -0.78 -25.06
C VAL A 92 -13.36 -0.23 -23.70
N ALA A 93 -12.67 -0.57 -22.60
CA ALA A 93 -12.97 -0.09 -21.25
C ALA A 93 -12.30 1.26 -20.92
N THR A 94 -12.21 2.17 -21.91
CA THR A 94 -11.72 3.54 -21.66
C THR A 94 -12.91 4.48 -21.46
N LEU A 95 -13.37 4.58 -20.21
CA LEU A 95 -14.07 5.76 -19.72
C LEU A 95 -13.93 5.86 -18.19
N GLU A 96 -13.24 6.93 -17.79
CA GLU A 96 -13.37 7.65 -16.51
C GLU A 96 -13.29 6.86 -15.19
N ASN A 97 -12.15 7.03 -14.52
CA ASN A 97 -11.98 7.00 -13.06
C ASN A 97 -12.67 5.87 -12.27
N ASP A 98 -12.59 4.63 -12.77
CA ASP A 98 -13.16 3.44 -12.11
C ASP A 98 -12.41 3.00 -10.82
N SER A 99 -11.27 3.63 -10.48
CA SER A 99 -10.60 3.36 -9.20
C SER A 99 -11.44 3.81 -8.01
N ASP A 100 -12.20 4.90 -8.15
CA ASP A 100 -13.06 5.41 -7.08
C ASP A 100 -14.29 4.51 -6.92
N ARG A 101 -14.80 3.92 -8.02
CA ARG A 101 -15.90 2.94 -7.98
C ARG A 101 -15.55 1.67 -7.24
N VAL A 102 -14.32 1.17 -7.43
CA VAL A 102 -13.85 -0.01 -6.68
C VAL A 102 -13.81 0.31 -5.19
N LEU A 103 -13.34 1.50 -4.81
CA LEU A 103 -13.21 1.93 -3.41
C LEU A 103 -14.55 2.09 -2.67
N GLU A 104 -15.65 2.36 -3.38
CA GLU A 104 -16.95 2.69 -2.76
C GLU A 104 -18.00 1.57 -2.82
N GLU A 105 -18.08 0.76 -3.89
CA GLU A 105 -19.26 -0.10 -4.12
C GLU A 105 -18.96 -1.57 -4.48
N VAL A 106 -17.70 -1.94 -4.73
CA VAL A 106 -17.38 -3.27 -5.28
C VAL A 106 -17.10 -4.30 -4.18
N VAL A 107 -18.03 -5.24 -4.03
CA VAL A 107 -17.91 -6.37 -3.10
C VAL A 107 -17.03 -7.51 -3.66
N ASN A 108 -17.13 -7.79 -4.96
CA ASN A 108 -16.33 -8.84 -5.62
C ASN A 108 -15.37 -8.25 -6.66
N VAL A 109 -14.14 -7.96 -6.22
CA VAL A 109 -13.11 -7.30 -7.02
C VAL A 109 -12.69 -8.13 -8.24
N ILE A 110 -12.58 -9.46 -8.09
CA ILE A 110 -12.18 -10.36 -9.18
C ILE A 110 -13.25 -10.33 -10.29
N GLU A 111 -14.52 -10.48 -9.91
CA GLU A 111 -15.62 -10.48 -10.85
C GLU A 111 -15.78 -9.13 -11.56
N PHE A 112 -15.65 -8.03 -10.83
CA PHE A 112 -15.72 -6.67 -11.37
C PHE A 112 -14.70 -6.46 -12.50
N TYR A 113 -13.41 -6.64 -12.21
CA TYR A 113 -12.37 -6.42 -13.23
C TYR A 113 -12.41 -7.45 -14.36
N SER A 114 -12.77 -8.70 -14.06
CA SER A 114 -12.93 -9.74 -15.07
C SER A 114 -14.02 -9.38 -16.09
N ARG A 115 -15.17 -8.87 -15.62
CA ARG A 115 -16.27 -8.41 -16.50
C ARG A 115 -15.87 -7.24 -17.38
N GLN A 116 -15.05 -6.33 -16.87
CA GLN A 116 -14.55 -5.19 -17.65
C GLN A 116 -13.44 -5.57 -18.63
N GLY A 117 -12.86 -6.77 -18.51
CA GLY A 117 -11.65 -7.14 -19.24
C GLY A 117 -10.44 -6.31 -18.81
N SER A 118 -10.43 -5.81 -17.57
CA SER A 118 -9.38 -4.97 -16.99
C SER A 118 -8.39 -5.83 -16.19
N GLY A 119 -7.79 -6.80 -16.87
CA GLY A 119 -6.97 -7.83 -16.25
C GLY A 119 -5.66 -7.33 -15.64
N LEU A 120 -5.02 -6.33 -16.25
CA LEU A 120 -3.81 -5.73 -15.71
C LEU A 120 -4.12 -4.94 -14.43
N ASP A 121 -5.27 -4.28 -14.38
CA ASP A 121 -5.70 -3.56 -13.18
C ASP A 121 -6.02 -4.52 -12.03
N LEU A 122 -6.68 -5.65 -12.33
CA LEU A 122 -6.90 -6.72 -11.35
C LEU A 122 -5.59 -7.27 -10.81
N HIS A 123 -4.60 -7.47 -11.68
CA HIS A 123 -3.28 -7.95 -11.29
C HIS A 123 -2.60 -6.98 -10.31
N GLU A 124 -2.65 -5.67 -10.57
CA GLU A 124 -2.06 -4.66 -9.69
C GLU A 124 -2.70 -4.65 -8.30
N VAL A 125 -4.03 -4.76 -8.26
CA VAL A 125 -4.79 -4.86 -7.00
C VAL A 125 -4.49 -6.18 -6.27
N ALA A 126 -4.34 -7.29 -7.00
CA ALA A 126 -3.94 -8.57 -6.43
C ALA A 126 -2.52 -8.50 -5.83
N CYS A 127 -1.57 -7.89 -6.52
CA CYS A 127 -0.21 -7.67 -6.03
C CYS A 127 -0.19 -6.81 -4.77
N LEU A 128 -1.02 -5.77 -4.68
CA LEU A 128 -1.18 -4.97 -3.46
C LEU A 128 -1.71 -5.81 -2.30
N ALA A 129 -2.75 -6.62 -2.54
CA ALA A 129 -3.33 -7.48 -1.52
C ALA A 129 -2.32 -8.54 -1.02
N PHE A 130 -1.60 -9.18 -1.94
CA PHE A 130 -0.62 -10.21 -1.60
C PHE A 130 0.60 -9.65 -0.86
N CYS A 131 1.13 -8.47 -1.23
CA CYS A 131 2.25 -7.89 -0.48
C CYS A 131 1.83 -7.51 0.95
N ARG A 132 0.61 -6.99 1.13
CA ARG A 132 0.02 -6.75 2.46
C ARG A 132 -0.19 -8.05 3.24
N ALA A 133 -0.65 -9.10 2.58
CA ALA A 133 -0.87 -10.40 3.21
C ALA A 133 0.44 -11.03 3.71
N ILE A 134 1.51 -11.04 2.89
CA ILE A 134 2.84 -11.51 3.31
C ILE A 134 3.36 -10.66 4.46
N ASP A 135 3.23 -9.33 4.38
CA ASP A 135 3.70 -8.45 5.43
C ASP A 135 3.05 -8.79 6.78
N MET A 136 1.75 -9.08 6.79
CA MET A 136 1.01 -9.50 7.99
C MET A 136 1.30 -10.94 8.42
N ALA A 137 1.45 -11.85 7.46
CA ALA A 137 1.61 -13.28 7.69
C ALA A 137 2.68 -13.85 6.76
N PRO A 138 3.97 -13.81 7.16
CA PRO A 138 5.09 -14.24 6.31
C PRO A 138 5.02 -15.68 5.83
N PHE A 139 4.30 -16.56 6.54
CA PHE A 139 4.09 -17.95 6.13
C PHE A 139 3.31 -18.10 4.81
N LEU A 140 2.67 -17.03 4.31
CA LEU A 140 1.93 -16.99 3.05
C LEU A 140 2.81 -16.81 1.83
N LEU A 141 4.12 -16.57 2.00
CA LEU A 141 5.06 -16.37 0.90
C LEU A 141 4.97 -17.48 -0.15
N SER A 142 4.98 -18.75 0.29
CA SER A 142 4.91 -19.90 -0.62
C SER A 142 3.64 -19.91 -1.48
N SER A 143 2.48 -19.60 -0.89
CA SER A 143 1.22 -19.48 -1.63
C SER A 143 1.29 -18.35 -2.65
N VAL A 144 1.80 -17.17 -2.26
CA VAL A 144 1.92 -16.03 -3.18
C VAL A 144 2.91 -16.31 -4.32
N LEU A 145 3.96 -17.10 -4.11
CA LEU A 145 4.85 -17.50 -5.20
C LEU A 145 4.12 -18.32 -6.28
N ILE A 146 3.17 -19.19 -5.89
CA ILE A 146 2.33 -19.97 -6.83
C ILE A 146 1.47 -19.06 -7.72
N TYR A 147 1.10 -17.87 -7.25
CA TYR A 147 0.41 -16.89 -8.09
C TYR A 147 1.28 -16.46 -9.28
N PHE A 148 2.57 -16.22 -9.03
CA PHE A 148 3.51 -15.76 -10.04
C PHE A 148 3.99 -16.87 -11.00
N ASP A 149 3.56 -18.12 -10.81
CA ASP A 149 3.74 -19.18 -11.82
C ASP A 149 2.95 -18.89 -13.11
N PHE A 150 1.89 -18.08 -13.04
CA PHE A 150 1.07 -17.72 -14.20
C PHE A 150 0.85 -16.21 -14.38
N ALA A 151 0.94 -15.44 -13.30
CA ALA A 151 0.80 -13.98 -13.34
C ALA A 151 2.09 -13.29 -13.84
N PRO A 152 2.00 -12.10 -14.44
CA PRO A 152 3.19 -11.32 -14.77
C PRO A 152 3.85 -10.72 -13.51
N PRO A 153 5.02 -10.07 -13.65
CA PRO A 153 5.59 -9.25 -12.59
C PRO A 153 4.64 -8.10 -12.18
N PRO A 154 4.67 -7.63 -10.92
CA PRO A 154 3.80 -6.57 -10.44
C PRO A 154 3.91 -5.26 -11.24
N PHE A 155 4.98 -5.11 -12.02
CA PHE A 155 5.30 -3.96 -12.85
C PHE A 155 5.10 -4.15 -14.36
N GLU A 156 4.29 -5.13 -14.77
CA GLU A 156 3.98 -5.42 -16.19
C GLU A 156 3.53 -4.18 -16.99
N ARG A 157 2.91 -3.19 -16.32
CA ARG A 157 2.50 -1.93 -16.95
C ARG A 157 3.67 -1.18 -17.60
N PHE A 158 4.85 -1.17 -16.98
CA PHE A 158 6.03 -0.50 -17.55
C PHE A 158 6.52 -1.19 -18.82
N SER A 159 6.42 -2.51 -18.88
CA SER A 159 6.81 -3.31 -20.06
C SER A 159 5.87 -3.08 -21.25
N THR A 160 4.57 -2.90 -20.99
CA THR A 160 3.55 -2.80 -22.04
C THR A 160 3.35 -1.37 -22.56
N LYS A 161 4.00 -0.36 -21.96
CA LYS A 161 3.80 1.07 -22.25
C LYS A 161 2.31 1.48 -22.24
N GLN A 162 1.45 0.74 -21.52
CA GLN A 162 0.05 1.09 -21.27
C GLN A 162 -0.02 2.16 -20.18
N VAL A 163 0.56 3.32 -20.47
CA VAL A 163 0.68 4.45 -19.55
C VAL A 163 -0.37 5.48 -19.94
N ALA A 164 -1.55 5.37 -19.33
CA ALA A 164 -2.61 6.36 -19.49
C ALA A 164 -2.84 7.20 -18.22
N LEU A 165 -2.34 6.77 -17.06
CA LEU A 165 -2.63 7.39 -15.77
C LEU A 165 -1.41 7.37 -14.83
N GLU A 166 -0.85 8.56 -14.58
CA GLU A 166 0.36 8.81 -13.79
C GLU A 166 0.29 8.28 -12.34
N THR A 167 -0.90 8.28 -11.73
CA THR A 167 -1.10 7.81 -10.35
C THR A 167 -0.84 6.30 -10.20
N ARG A 168 -1.07 5.54 -11.28
CA ARG A 168 -0.91 4.07 -11.26
C ARG A 168 0.53 3.64 -11.36
N GLU A 169 1.39 4.40 -12.03
CA GLU A 169 2.82 4.09 -12.15
C GLU A 169 3.52 4.11 -10.79
N LEU A 170 3.25 5.15 -10.00
CA LEU A 170 3.81 5.27 -8.66
C LEU A 170 3.30 4.15 -7.75
N LEU A 171 2.01 3.79 -7.83
CA LEU A 171 1.44 2.67 -7.07
C LEU A 171 2.15 1.35 -7.42
N VAL A 172 2.29 1.06 -8.71
CA VAL A 172 2.96 -0.15 -9.21
C VAL A 172 4.42 -0.22 -8.79
N ALA A 173 5.16 0.90 -8.91
CA ALA A 173 6.54 0.97 -8.44
C ALA A 173 6.62 0.71 -6.93
N ARG A 174 5.74 1.34 -6.13
CA ARG A 174 5.69 1.13 -4.68
C ARG A 174 5.36 -0.32 -4.30
N ILE A 175 4.41 -0.96 -4.97
CA ILE A 175 4.08 -2.38 -4.76
C ILE A 175 5.29 -3.26 -5.09
N SER A 176 5.95 -3.00 -6.20
CA SER A 176 7.13 -3.75 -6.65
C SER A 176 8.28 -3.63 -5.64
N TYR A 177 8.53 -2.42 -5.14
CA TYR A 177 9.51 -2.17 -4.10
C TYR A 177 9.13 -2.87 -2.78
N ARG A 178 7.84 -2.90 -2.40
CA ARG A 178 7.38 -3.63 -1.22
C ARG A 178 7.69 -5.12 -1.30
N PHE A 179 7.51 -5.78 -2.44
CA PHE A 179 7.92 -7.18 -2.60
C PHE A 179 9.42 -7.36 -2.35
N LEU A 180 10.27 -6.48 -2.89
CA LEU A 180 11.70 -6.50 -2.64
C LEU A 180 12.06 -6.29 -1.17
N LEU A 181 11.33 -5.45 -0.44
CA LEU A 181 11.54 -5.25 1.00
C LEU A 181 11.10 -6.45 1.84
N LEU A 182 10.10 -7.21 1.39
CA LEU A 182 9.62 -8.40 2.07
C LEU A 182 10.62 -9.55 1.95
N GLU A 183 11.04 -9.89 0.73
CA GLU A 183 12.00 -10.98 0.49
C GLU A 183 12.89 -10.69 -0.73
N ALA A 184 13.90 -9.84 -0.54
CA ALA A 184 14.81 -9.38 -1.59
C ALA A 184 15.47 -10.54 -2.37
N GLU A 185 15.96 -11.57 -1.68
CA GLU A 185 16.68 -12.69 -2.29
C GLU A 185 15.80 -13.57 -3.19
N VAL A 186 14.49 -13.56 -2.97
CA VAL A 186 13.50 -14.27 -3.78
C VAL A 186 13.06 -13.38 -4.95
N PHE A 187 12.50 -12.20 -4.66
CA PHE A 187 11.86 -11.37 -5.68
C PHE A 187 12.87 -10.69 -6.63
N SER A 188 14.09 -10.43 -6.20
CA SER A 188 15.14 -9.91 -7.11
C SER A 188 15.51 -10.90 -8.23
N LYS A 189 15.33 -12.21 -7.99
CA LYS A 189 15.65 -13.28 -8.96
C LYS A 189 14.44 -13.76 -9.74
N LEU A 190 13.22 -13.47 -9.25
CA LEU A 190 11.98 -13.95 -9.85
C LEU A 190 11.63 -13.22 -11.15
N TRP A 191 12.02 -11.94 -11.28
CA TRP A 191 11.63 -11.09 -12.41
C TRP A 191 12.82 -10.38 -13.05
N ASP A 192 12.62 -9.93 -14.29
CA ASP A 192 13.55 -9.00 -14.95
C ASP A 192 13.20 -7.55 -14.56
N TRP A 193 14.14 -6.91 -13.86
CA TRP A 193 14.00 -5.55 -13.33
C TRP A 193 14.55 -4.47 -14.27
N SER A 194 14.98 -4.84 -15.49
CA SER A 194 15.61 -3.93 -16.46
C SER A 194 14.77 -2.69 -16.77
N CYS A 195 13.44 -2.79 -16.76
CA CYS A 195 12.53 -1.65 -16.98
C CYS A 195 12.77 -0.48 -16.01
N PHE A 196 13.21 -0.74 -14.77
CA PHE A 196 13.52 0.32 -13.80
C PHE A 196 14.86 1.01 -14.06
N LEU A 197 15.80 0.38 -14.78
CA LEU A 197 17.05 1.03 -15.19
C LEU A 197 16.80 2.10 -16.25
N ASP A 198 15.80 1.90 -17.09
CA ASP A 198 15.39 2.89 -18.09
C ASP A 198 14.49 3.96 -17.48
N LEU A 199 13.59 3.57 -16.56
CA LEU A 199 12.74 4.48 -15.80
C LEU A 199 13.55 5.59 -15.10
N VAL A 200 14.67 5.25 -14.44
CA VAL A 200 15.50 6.22 -13.70
C VAL A 200 16.21 7.23 -14.62
N LYS A 201 16.28 6.97 -15.94
CA LYS A 201 16.88 7.88 -16.93
C LYS A 201 15.86 8.86 -17.54
N GLU A 202 14.57 8.61 -17.36
CA GLU A 202 13.51 9.44 -17.91
C GLU A 202 13.20 10.63 -16.98
N PRO A 203 12.82 11.81 -17.52
CA PRO A 203 12.43 12.96 -16.71
C PRO A 203 11.02 12.76 -16.14
N LEU A 204 10.91 11.86 -15.16
CA LEU A 204 9.68 11.49 -14.47
C LEU A 204 9.50 12.27 -13.15
N LYS A 205 8.38 12.03 -12.47
CA LYS A 205 8.10 12.63 -11.15
C LYS A 205 9.13 12.19 -10.10
N PRO A 206 9.55 13.08 -9.18
CA PRO A 206 10.54 12.77 -8.15
C PRO A 206 10.24 11.51 -7.34
N ASP A 207 8.98 11.28 -6.97
CA ASP A 207 8.58 10.10 -6.19
C ASP A 207 8.77 8.78 -6.96
N LEU A 208 8.47 8.79 -8.26
CA LEU A 208 8.62 7.61 -9.11
C LEU A 208 10.10 7.32 -9.37
N ILE A 209 10.89 8.37 -9.61
CA ILE A 209 12.36 8.28 -9.71
C ILE A 209 12.95 7.74 -8.41
N TRP A 210 12.54 8.28 -7.26
CA TRP A 210 13.01 7.81 -5.95
C TRP A 210 12.70 6.32 -5.77
N CYS A 211 11.48 5.89 -6.07
CA CYS A 211 11.08 4.50 -5.97
C CYS A 211 11.89 3.60 -6.92
N GLY A 212 12.10 4.05 -8.16
CA GLY A 212 12.94 3.36 -9.14
C GLY A 212 14.39 3.21 -8.68
N VAL A 213 14.98 4.27 -8.11
CA VAL A 213 16.32 4.24 -7.54
C VAL A 213 16.42 3.24 -6.39
N GLN A 214 15.42 3.17 -5.50
CA GLN A 214 15.43 2.18 -4.41
C GLN A 214 15.33 0.75 -4.93
N ILE A 215 14.50 0.50 -5.94
CA ILE A 215 14.40 -0.81 -6.59
C ILE A 215 15.75 -1.22 -7.19
N VAL A 216 16.35 -0.34 -8.00
CA VAL A 216 17.65 -0.58 -8.63
C VAL A 216 18.72 -0.85 -7.57
N ARG A 217 18.71 -0.08 -6.47
CA ARG A 217 19.62 -0.28 -5.35
C ARG A 217 19.52 -1.69 -4.76
N VAL A 218 18.30 -2.16 -4.47
CA VAL A 218 18.09 -3.48 -3.88
C VAL A 218 18.49 -4.59 -4.86
N VAL A 219 18.04 -4.50 -6.12
CA VAL A 219 18.30 -5.52 -7.14
C VAL A 219 19.79 -5.65 -7.46
N LEU A 220 20.49 -4.52 -7.61
CA LEU A 220 21.93 -4.51 -7.92
C LEU A 220 22.83 -4.57 -6.69
N LYS A 221 22.26 -4.68 -5.48
CA LYS A 221 22.98 -4.67 -4.20
C LYS A 221 23.94 -3.47 -4.07
N LEU A 222 23.49 -2.29 -4.51
CA LEU A 222 24.29 -1.07 -4.48
C LEU A 222 24.42 -0.52 -3.06
N GLY A 223 25.64 -0.13 -2.69
CA GLY A 223 25.92 0.57 -1.44
C GLY A 223 25.45 2.03 -1.48
N TYR A 224 25.31 2.64 -0.30
CA TYR A 224 24.82 4.02 -0.12
C TYR A 224 25.57 5.08 -0.96
N ARG A 225 26.90 4.95 -1.09
CA ARG A 225 27.71 5.88 -1.90
C ARG A 225 27.44 5.82 -3.40
N ALA A 226 26.96 4.68 -3.91
CA ALA A 226 26.60 4.54 -5.32
C ALA A 226 25.19 5.10 -5.63
N THR A 227 24.37 5.31 -4.60
CA THR A 227 23.03 5.91 -4.75
C THR A 227 23.05 7.43 -4.66
N GLU A 228 24.06 8.05 -4.03
CA GLU A 228 24.24 9.51 -4.02
C GLU A 228 24.46 10.06 -5.44
N SER A 229 25.15 9.32 -6.32
CA SER A 229 25.33 9.69 -7.73
C SER A 229 24.03 9.65 -8.55
N LEU A 230 22.93 9.13 -8.00
CA LEU A 230 21.61 9.08 -8.64
C LEU A 230 20.71 10.25 -8.20
N ASN A 231 21.24 11.24 -7.45
CA ASN A 231 20.63 12.55 -7.15
C ASN A 231 19.17 12.50 -6.65
N VAL A 232 18.92 11.84 -5.51
CA VAL A 232 17.63 12.01 -4.82
C VAL A 232 17.83 12.34 -3.35
N GLU A 233 17.51 13.58 -2.96
CA GLU A 233 17.47 14.05 -1.58
C GLU A 233 16.37 13.27 -0.83
N ALA A 234 16.76 12.61 0.26
CA ALA A 234 16.07 11.42 0.77
C ALA A 234 14.98 11.69 1.83
N GLU A 235 14.77 12.94 2.24
CA GLU A 235 14.06 13.21 3.51
C GLU A 235 12.54 13.31 3.37
N GLU A 236 11.98 13.64 2.20
CA GLU A 236 10.53 13.82 2.03
C GLU A 236 9.81 12.55 1.54
N ALA A 237 10.50 11.69 0.76
CA ALA A 237 9.92 10.44 0.22
C ALA A 237 9.88 9.28 1.25
N PHE A 238 10.72 9.35 2.29
CA PHE A 238 10.89 8.26 3.28
C PHE A 238 9.69 8.11 4.22
N ALA A 239 9.01 9.21 4.54
CA ALA A 239 7.86 9.22 5.45
C ALA A 239 6.65 8.45 4.87
N CYS A 240 6.43 8.55 3.55
CA CYS A 240 5.33 7.87 2.85
C CYS A 240 5.47 6.34 2.79
N LEU A 241 6.71 5.84 2.78
CA LEU A 241 6.97 4.40 2.67
C LEU A 241 6.98 3.70 4.04
N LEU A 242 7.46 4.41 5.08
CA LEU A 242 7.54 3.89 6.45
C LEU A 242 6.20 3.88 7.18
N GLN A 243 5.22 4.69 6.78
CA GLN A 243 3.83 4.51 7.21
C GLN A 243 3.21 3.38 6.38
N SER A 244 3.68 2.14 6.58
CA SER A 244 3.00 0.99 5.98
C SER A 244 1.60 0.89 6.59
N ASP A 245 0.56 0.79 5.75
CA ASP A 245 -0.83 0.61 6.20
C ASP A 245 -0.99 -0.58 7.18
N THR A 246 -0.06 -1.55 7.10
CA THR A 246 0.01 -2.75 7.94
C THR A 246 0.68 -2.55 9.30
N SER A 247 1.51 -1.51 9.48
CA SER A 247 2.26 -1.28 10.72
C SER A 247 1.34 -0.98 11.91
N LEU A 248 0.30 -0.18 11.68
CA LEU A 248 -0.73 0.12 12.67
C LEU A 248 -1.56 -1.12 13.01
N GLU A 249 -1.91 -1.94 12.01
CA GLU A 249 -2.61 -3.21 12.23
C GLU A 249 -1.79 -4.17 13.08
N LYS A 250 -0.50 -4.31 12.76
CA LYS A 250 0.45 -5.09 13.53
C LYS A 250 0.58 -4.59 14.97
N ALA A 251 0.58 -3.27 15.18
CA ALA A 251 0.60 -2.68 16.51
C ALA A 251 -0.70 -2.98 17.29
N GLY A 252 -1.86 -2.95 16.61
CA GLY A 252 -3.16 -3.28 17.19
C GLY A 252 -3.27 -4.73 17.69
N TRP A 253 -2.48 -5.67 17.15
CA TRP A 253 -2.45 -7.05 17.64
C TRP A 253 -1.89 -7.21 19.05
N TYR A 254 -1.05 -6.27 19.50
CA TYR A 254 -0.45 -6.30 20.83
C TYR A 254 -1.26 -5.52 21.87
N ILE A 255 -2.34 -4.86 21.45
CA ILE A 255 -3.24 -4.14 22.35
C ILE A 255 -4.39 -5.06 22.70
N GLU A 256 -4.35 -5.62 23.91
CA GLU A 256 -5.45 -6.41 24.46
C GLU A 256 -6.69 -5.51 24.62
N PRO A 257 -7.90 -5.94 24.22
CA PRO A 257 -9.09 -5.16 24.46
C PRO A 257 -9.30 -5.04 25.97
N ILE A 258 -9.19 -3.83 26.52
CA ILE A 258 -9.53 -3.60 27.92
C ILE A 258 -11.02 -3.92 28.06
N ALA A 259 -11.35 -4.97 28.81
CA ALA A 259 -12.71 -5.31 29.19
C ALA A 259 -13.27 -4.21 30.10
N GLY A 260 -13.81 -3.16 29.49
CA GLY A 260 -14.45 -2.04 30.16
C GLY A 260 -15.94 -2.26 30.27
N ASN A 261 -16.39 -2.63 31.46
CA ASN A 261 -17.80 -2.62 31.85
C ASN A 261 -18.44 -1.26 31.53
N GLY A 262 -19.64 -1.30 30.94
CA GLY A 262 -20.68 -0.30 31.16
C GLY A 262 -20.46 1.10 30.56
N SER A 263 -21.24 1.36 29.50
CA SER A 263 -21.78 2.66 29.09
C SER A 263 -20.88 3.66 28.37
N SER A 264 -21.48 4.24 27.32
CA SER A 264 -21.02 5.30 26.42
C SER A 264 -19.89 4.94 25.44
N SER A 265 -20.33 4.51 24.25
CA SER A 265 -19.58 4.60 23.00
C SER A 265 -19.14 6.05 22.74
N PRO A 266 -17.85 6.31 22.50
CA PRO A 266 -17.46 7.26 21.47
C PRO A 266 -17.22 6.46 20.19
N ASP A 267 -18.04 6.77 19.20
CA ASP A 267 -17.82 6.52 17.78
C ASP A 267 -16.32 6.64 17.46
N ARG A 268 -15.68 5.49 17.23
CA ARG A 268 -14.29 5.40 16.82
C ARG A 268 -14.23 4.64 15.50
N SER A 269 -15.04 5.10 14.56
CA SER A 269 -14.74 4.89 13.15
C SER A 269 -13.44 5.63 12.85
N ILE A 270 -12.33 4.89 12.79
CA ILE A 270 -11.14 5.39 12.10
C ILE A 270 -11.45 5.15 10.62
N ASP A 271 -12.27 6.03 10.04
CA ASP A 271 -12.53 6.03 8.61
C ASP A 271 -11.23 6.44 7.92
N PHE A 272 -10.51 5.44 7.42
CA PHE A 272 -9.32 5.65 6.60
C PHE A 272 -9.79 5.91 5.17
N ASP A 273 -10.10 7.17 4.87
CA ASP A 273 -10.15 7.63 3.49
C ASP A 273 -8.74 7.55 2.91
N LEU A 274 -8.56 6.70 1.91
CA LEU A 274 -7.37 6.68 1.05
C LEU A 274 -7.09 8.08 0.47
N GLU A 275 -8.15 8.89 0.34
CA GLU A 275 -8.10 10.31 -0.03
C GLU A 275 -7.37 11.18 1.00
N ASN A 276 -7.36 10.84 2.29
CA ASN A 276 -6.64 11.59 3.34
C ASN A 276 -5.13 11.36 3.32
N CYS A 277 -4.67 10.20 2.82
CA CYS A 277 -3.26 10.02 2.47
C CYS A 277 -2.86 10.87 1.26
N LEU A 278 -3.79 11.29 0.40
CA LEU A 278 -3.50 12.19 -0.71
C LEU A 278 -3.67 13.67 -0.32
N LYS A 279 -4.60 13.98 0.58
CA LYS A 279 -4.91 15.34 1.07
C LYS A 279 -3.94 15.86 2.15
N SER A 280 -3.25 14.97 2.87
CA SER A 280 -2.24 15.37 3.86
C SER A 280 -0.95 15.92 3.24
N PHE A 281 -0.76 15.75 1.93
CA PHE A 281 0.24 16.45 1.12
C PHE A 281 -0.36 17.75 0.63
N GLY A 282 -0.24 18.80 1.45
CA GLY A 282 -0.87 20.11 1.25
C GLY A 282 -0.59 20.78 -0.09
N PHE A 283 -1.31 20.38 -1.14
CA PHE A 283 -1.50 21.17 -2.34
C PHE A 283 -2.78 22.00 -2.21
N SER A 284 -2.71 23.08 -1.42
CA SER A 284 -3.53 24.24 -1.73
C SER A 284 -2.85 24.96 -2.90
N ASN A 285 -3.41 24.77 -4.10
CA ASN A 285 -3.20 25.71 -5.20
C ASN A 285 -3.83 27.06 -4.81
N GLN A 286 -3.11 27.85 -4.03
CA GLN A 286 -3.28 29.30 -4.00
C GLN A 286 -2.01 29.93 -4.53
N GLY A 287 -2.06 30.32 -5.80
CA GLY A 287 -1.05 31.20 -6.36
C GLY A 287 -1.03 32.50 -5.56
N MET A 288 0.09 32.80 -4.90
CA MET A 288 0.40 34.16 -4.48
C MET A 288 1.92 34.37 -4.41
N SER A 289 2.38 35.23 -5.31
CA SER A 289 3.24 36.39 -5.04
C SER A 289 4.48 36.18 -4.17
N SER A 290 5.65 36.26 -4.82
CA SER A 290 6.94 36.51 -4.16
C SER A 290 6.86 37.69 -3.19
N PRO A 291 7.24 37.54 -1.90
CA PRO A 291 7.40 38.67 -1.03
C PRO A 291 8.82 39.23 -1.16
N LYS A 292 8.85 40.53 -1.44
CA LYS A 292 10.03 41.39 -1.45
C LYS A 292 10.79 41.30 -0.12
N LEU A 293 12.10 41.27 -0.25
CA LEU A 293 13.09 41.55 0.77
C LEU A 293 12.71 42.86 1.50
N HIS A 294 12.41 42.79 2.80
CA HIS A 294 12.41 43.96 3.67
C HIS A 294 13.40 43.74 4.80
N GLU A 295 14.43 44.57 4.78
CA GLU A 295 15.33 44.84 5.89
C GLU A 295 14.54 45.07 7.18
N LEU A 296 15.00 44.50 8.28
CA LEU A 296 14.79 45.06 9.61
C LEU A 296 15.95 44.69 10.53
N GLN A 297 16.36 45.73 11.24
CA GLN A 297 17.61 45.89 11.98
C GLN A 297 17.68 45.09 13.28
N THR A 298 18.92 44.85 13.71
CA THR A 298 19.39 44.39 15.01
C THR A 298 18.82 45.14 16.23
N PRO A 299 18.99 44.58 17.44
CA PRO A 299 19.64 45.38 18.47
C PRO A 299 20.74 44.67 19.27
N HIS A 300 21.90 45.33 19.28
CA HIS A 300 22.80 45.65 20.40
C HIS A 300 23.06 44.62 21.54
N ARG A 301 24.33 44.24 21.65
CA ARG A 301 25.05 44.23 22.95
C ARG A 301 26.45 44.82 22.80
N ASN A 302 26.77 45.70 23.74
CA ASN A 302 27.85 46.68 23.72
C ASN A 302 29.25 46.13 24.04
N GLN A 303 30.22 46.78 23.40
CA GLN A 303 31.53 47.26 23.89
C GLN A 303 32.76 46.31 24.01
N ARG A 304 33.68 46.62 23.08
CA ARG A 304 35.14 46.46 22.90
C ARG A 304 36.01 46.80 24.15
N PRO A 305 37.36 46.53 24.20
CA PRO A 305 38.29 46.80 23.10
C PRO A 305 39.57 45.94 22.89
N ALA A 306 39.97 45.96 21.61
CA ALA A 306 41.31 46.14 21.03
C ALA A 306 42.51 45.34 21.55
N THR A 307 43.06 44.49 20.67
CA THR A 307 44.51 44.35 20.51
C THR A 307 44.87 44.33 19.03
N ARG A 308 45.75 45.26 18.66
CA ARG A 308 46.39 45.42 17.34
C ARG A 308 47.34 44.25 17.07
N TYR A 309 47.37 43.73 15.84
CA TYR A 309 48.60 43.19 15.28
C TYR A 309 48.90 43.85 13.93
N ILE A 310 50.15 44.26 13.83
CA ILE A 310 50.80 45.05 12.80
C ILE A 310 51.37 44.10 11.74
N TYR A 311 51.38 44.58 10.50
CA TYR A 311 52.10 44.02 9.34
C TYR A 311 53.53 43.59 9.64
N PHE A 312 53.99 42.49 9.05
CA PHE A 312 55.36 42.41 8.53
C PHE A 312 55.39 41.59 7.22
N ASN A 313 55.65 42.31 6.14
CA ASN A 313 56.16 41.81 4.87
C ASN A 313 57.69 41.88 4.96
N MET A 314 58.39 40.83 4.52
CA MET A 314 59.76 40.84 3.95
C MET A 314 60.05 39.38 3.55
N SER A 315 60.05 39.09 2.25
CA SER A 315 61.24 39.05 1.36
C SER A 315 61.74 37.61 1.21
#